data_AF-A0A1B6BCS6-F1
#
_entry.id   AF-A0A1B6BCS6-F1
#
_cell.length_a   1.000
_cell.length_b   1.000
_cell.length_c   1.000
_cell.angle_alpha   90.00
_cell.angle_beta   90.00
_cell.angle_gamma   90.00
#
_symmetry.space_group_name_H-M   'P 1'
#
loop_
_entity.id
_entity.type
_entity.pdbx_description
1 polymer ?
#
loop_
_entity_poly.entity_id
_entity_poly.type
_entity_poly.pdbx_seq_one_letter_code
_entity_poly.pdbx_strand_id
1 'polypeptide(L)'
;MAVIFSFYEIEKVLKKLGFNKVKGHKKYIGYINGERVMIPIHFHTGEEQIAKGTLNVISKKLGFESVEKMKEFYDKNCLNYRAK
;
A
#
# COMPACT_ATOMS: atom_id res chain seq x y z
N MET A 1 -15.32 -0.91 12.14
CA MET A 1 -15.48 -0.38 10.78
C MET A 1 -14.59 -1.21 9.85
N ALA A 2 -15.04 -1.64 8.67
CA ALA A 2 -14.13 -2.30 7.73
C ALA A 2 -13.20 -1.25 7.11
N VAL A 3 -11.88 -1.37 7.31
CA VAL A 3 -10.91 -0.51 6.64
C VAL A 3 -10.75 -0.97 5.21
N ILE A 4 -11.12 -0.09 4.28
CA ILE A 4 -11.06 -0.32 2.85
C ILE A 4 -9.93 0.54 2.29
N PHE A 5 -9.16 -0.07 1.39
CA PHE A 5 -8.13 0.61 0.62
C PHE A 5 -8.43 0.43 -0.86
N SER A 6 -8.44 1.54 -1.58
CA SER A 6 -8.37 1.54 -3.03
C SER A 6 -6.93 1.31 -3.50
N PHE A 7 -6.80 0.93 -4.77
CA PHE A 7 -5.50 0.74 -5.41
C PHE A 7 -4.62 1.99 -5.36
N TYR A 8 -5.21 3.16 -5.59
CA TYR A 8 -4.49 4.44 -5.58
C TYR A 8 -3.92 4.78 -4.21
N GLU A 9 -4.64 4.44 -3.15
CA GLU A 9 -4.19 4.67 -1.78
C GLU A 9 -2.97 3.81 -1.44
N ILE A 10 -3.00 2.53 -1.82
CA ILE A 10 -1.88 1.61 -1.61
C ILE A 10 -0.67 2.03 -2.45
N GLU A 11 -0.87 2.45 -3.71
CA GLU A 11 0.23 2.95 -4.55
C GLU A 11 0.91 4.17 -3.92
N LYS A 12 0.13 5.08 -3.32
CA LYS A 12 0.67 6.23 -2.58
C LYS A 12 1.47 5.80 -1.35
N VAL A 13 0.95 4.85 -0.55
CA VAL A 13 1.68 4.31 0.61
C VAL A 13 3.02 3.72 0.15
N LEU A 14 3.00 2.86 -0.86
CA LEU A 14 4.19 2.22 -1.40
C LEU A 14 5.21 3.25 -1.90
N LYS A 15 4.77 4.23 -2.69
CA LYS A 15 5.63 5.31 -3.17
C LYS A 15 6.23 6.12 -2.02
N LYS A 16 5.46 6.40 -0.97
CA LYS A 16 5.93 7.14 0.22
C LYS A 16 6.96 6.35 1.02
N LEU A 17 6.85 5.03 1.03
CA LEU A 17 7.82 4.10 1.61
C LEU A 17 9.03 3.83 0.70
N GLY A 18 9.14 4.51 -0.45
CA GLY A 18 10.27 4.36 -1.37
C GLY A 18 10.20 3.13 -2.28
N PHE A 19 9.05 2.47 -2.38
CA PHE A 19 8.86 1.37 -3.32
C PHE A 19 8.66 1.91 -4.74
N ASN A 20 9.32 1.27 -5.69
CA ASN A 20 9.24 1.60 -7.11
C ASN A 20 8.41 0.57 -7.85
N LYS A 21 7.54 1.07 -8.74
CA LYS A 21 6.75 0.23 -9.64
C LYS A 21 7.65 -0.37 -10.71
N VAL A 22 7.57 -1.67 -10.91
CA VAL A 22 8.33 -2.34 -11.99
C VAL A 22 7.59 -2.12 -13.31
N LYS A 23 8.25 -1.51 -14.29
CA LYS A 23 7.68 -1.25 -15.62
C LYS A 23 7.16 -2.55 -16.25
N GLY A 24 5.94 -2.50 -16.79
CA GLY A 24 5.30 -3.66 -17.43
C GLY A 24 4.78 -4.73 -16.47
N HIS A 25 4.92 -4.55 -15.15
CA HIS A 25 4.43 -5.50 -14.16
C HIS A 25 3.55 -4.84 -13.11
N LYS A 26 2.63 -5.63 -12.57
CA LYS A 26 1.72 -5.28 -11.49
C LYS A 26 2.38 -5.51 -10.11
N LYS A 27 3.65 -5.12 -9.96
CA LYS A 27 4.46 -5.36 -8.76
C LYS A 27 5.31 -4.14 -8.40
N TYR A 28 5.53 -3.96 -7.10
CA TYR A 28 6.36 -2.90 -6.53
C TYR A 28 7.54 -3.53 -5.79
N ILE A 29 8.71 -2.94 -5.92
CA ILE A 29 9.94 -3.38 -5.28
C ILE A 29 10.50 -2.23 -4.48
N GLY A 30 10.86 -2.50 -3.23
CA GLY A 30 11.48 -1.54 -2.32
C GLY A 30 12.41 -2.25 -1.37
N TYR A 31 12.92 -1.49 -0.40
CA TYR A 31 13.77 -2.00 0.66
C TYR A 31 13.17 -1.62 2.01
N ILE A 32 13.09 -2.58 2.92
CA ILE A 32 12.68 -2.36 4.31
C ILE A 32 13.79 -2.95 5.16
N ASN A 33 14.38 -2.14 6.06
CA ASN A 33 15.49 -2.55 6.92
C ASN A 33 16.69 -3.17 6.15
N GLY A 34 16.95 -2.69 4.93
CA GLY A 34 18.01 -3.23 4.06
C GLY A 34 17.64 -4.49 3.28
N GLU A 35 16.50 -5.10 3.56
CA GLU A 35 16.01 -6.28 2.85
C GLU A 35 15.17 -5.87 1.64
N ARG A 36 15.40 -6.52 0.50
CA ARG A 36 14.63 -6.30 -0.72
C ARG A 36 13.24 -6.93 -0.58
N VAL A 37 12.21 -6.11 -0.55
CA VAL A 37 10.81 -6.53 -0.44
C VAL A 37 10.09 -6.35 -1.77
N MET A 38 9.35 -7.37 -2.19
CA MET A 38 8.49 -7.34 -3.36
C MET A 38 7.02 -7.47 -2.95
N ILE A 39 6.22 -6.50 -3.40
CA ILE A 39 4.77 -6.44 -3.18
C ILE A 39 4.06 -6.70 -4.52
N PRO A 40 3.52 -7.91 -4.74
CA PRO A 40 2.64 -8.15 -5.88
C PRO A 40 1.26 -7.55 -5.60
N ILE A 41 0.78 -6.69 -6.50
CA ILE A 41 -0.60 -6.19 -6.44
C ILE A 41 -1.33 -6.80 -7.63
N HIS A 42 -2.01 -7.92 -7.40
CA HIS A 42 -2.85 -8.53 -8.43
C HIS A 42 -4.16 -7.76 -8.53
N PHE A 43 -4.39 -7.15 -9.69
CA PHE A 43 -5.62 -6.43 -9.98
C PHE A 43 -6.62 -7.42 -10.57
N HIS A 44 -7.73 -7.67 -9.87
CA HIS A 44 -8.93 -8.21 -10.52
C HIS A 44 -9.58 -7.07 -11.30
N THR A 45 -9.75 -7.26 -12.60
CA THR A 45 -10.36 -6.29 -13.49
C THR A 45 -11.81 -6.01 -13.06
N GLY A 46 -12.12 -4.76 -12.71
CA GLY A 46 -13.49 -4.32 -12.39
C GLY A 46 -13.73 -3.94 -10.93
N GLU A 47 -12.87 -4.36 -10.00
CA GLU A 47 -12.96 -3.89 -8.61
C GLU A 47 -12.06 -2.67 -8.41
N GLU A 48 -12.54 -1.66 -7.69
CA GLU A 48 -11.77 -0.47 -7.26
C GLU A 48 -11.12 -0.65 -5.89
N GLN A 49 -11.46 -1.74 -5.19
CA GLN A 49 -11.07 -2.02 -3.82
C GLN A 49 -10.18 -3.25 -3.74
N ILE A 50 -9.22 -3.25 -2.81
CA ILE A 50 -8.39 -4.41 -2.54
C ILE A 50 -9.08 -5.31 -1.52
N ALA A 51 -9.15 -6.60 -1.82
CA ALA A 51 -9.66 -7.61 -0.88
C ALA A 51 -8.93 -7.56 0.48
N LYS A 52 -9.68 -7.70 1.57
CA LYS A 52 -9.17 -7.63 2.95
C LYS A 52 -7.97 -8.58 3.20
N GLY A 53 -8.01 -9.78 2.63
CA GLY A 53 -6.92 -10.76 2.76
C GLY A 53 -5.61 -10.24 2.15
N THR A 54 -5.70 -9.64 0.96
CA THR A 54 -4.55 -9.00 0.29
C THR A 54 -4.02 -7.82 1.08
N LEU A 55 -4.90 -6.99 1.67
CA LEU A 55 -4.49 -5.87 2.53
C LEU A 55 -3.72 -6.32 3.77
N ASN A 56 -4.16 -7.39 4.44
CA ASN A 56 -3.45 -7.95 5.58
C ASN A 56 -2.05 -8.46 5.21
N VAL A 57 -1.90 -9.08 4.03
CA VAL A 57 -0.59 -9.54 3.56
C VAL A 57 0.32 -8.35 3.23
N ILE A 58 -0.22 -7.33 2.55
CA ILE A 58 0.53 -6.12 2.21
C ILE A 58 0.96 -5.39 3.50
N SER A 59 0.06 -5.18 4.46
CA SER A 59 0.38 -4.46 5.71
C SER A 59 1.52 -5.12 6.46
N LYS A 60 1.47 -6.45 6.62
CA LYS A 60 2.53 -7.24 7.27
C LYS A 60 3.85 -7.17 6.53
N LYS A 61 3.84 -7.29 5.19
CA LYS A 61 5.05 -7.18 4.37
C LYS A 61 5.68 -5.78 4.44
N LEU A 62 4.87 -4.76 4.64
CA LEU A 62 5.32 -3.38 4.81
C LEU A 62 5.75 -3.06 6.26
N GLY A 63 5.64 -4.03 7.18
CA GLY A 63 6.02 -3.86 8.59
C GLY A 63 4.97 -3.15 9.45
N PHE A 64 3.73 -2.97 8.96
CA PHE A 64 2.64 -2.45 9.78
C PHE A 64 2.04 -3.55 10.65
N GLU A 65 1.70 -3.20 11.90
CA GLU A 65 1.04 -4.11 12.85
C GLU A 65 -0.37 -4.51 12.38
N SER A 66 -1.09 -3.60 11.71
CA SER A 66 -2.43 -3.83 11.19
C SER A 66 -2.74 -2.97 9.96
N VAL A 67 -3.81 -3.32 9.25
CA VAL A 67 -4.34 -2.53 8.13
C VAL A 67 -4.83 -1.15 8.61
N GLU A 68 -5.32 -1.04 9.84
CA GLU A 68 -5.71 0.24 10.46
C GLU A 68 -4.51 1.16 10.64
N LYS A 69 -3.37 0.63 11.14
CA LYS A 69 -2.12 1.41 11.26
C LYS A 69 -1.60 1.87 9.91
N MET A 70 -1.72 1.03 8.89
CA MET A 70 -1.41 1.40 7.51
C MET A 70 -2.34 2.53 7.01
N LYS A 71 -3.63 2.52 7.38
CA LYS A 71 -4.58 3.59 7.04
C LYS A 71 -4.26 4.89 7.75
N GLU A 72 -3.95 4.85 9.04
CA GLU A 72 -3.48 6.02 9.78
C GLU A 72 -2.22 6.63 9.13
N PHE A 73 -1.28 5.79 8.68
CA PHE A 73 -0.10 6.24 7.94
C PHE A 73 -0.49 6.93 6.64
N TYR A 74 -1.39 6.34 5.86
CA TYR A 74 -1.92 6.94 4.63
C TYR A 74 -2.58 8.30 4.90
N ASP A 75 -3.47 8.37 5.90
CA ASP A 75 -4.20 9.59 6.23
C ASP A 75 -3.27 10.72 6.71
N LYS A 76 -2.21 10.39 7.46
CA LYS A 76 -1.23 11.38 7.94
C LYS A 76 -0.18 11.80 6.91
N ASN A 77 0.22 10.89 6.01
CA ASN A 77 1.41 11.10 5.16
C ASN A 77 1.11 11.19 3.65
N CYS A 78 -0.07 10.75 3.20
CA CYS A 78 -0.43 10.62 1.79
C CYS A 78 -1.69 11.42 1.42
N LEU A 79 -2.61 11.60 2.35
CA LEU A 79 -3.61 12.66 2.27
C LEU A 79 -2.90 13.97 2.57
N ASN A 80 -2.65 14.76 1.53
CA ASN A 80 -2.22 16.13 1.72
C ASN A 80 -3.28 16.84 2.57
N TYR A 81 -2.98 17.05 3.85
CA TYR A 81 -3.57 18.12 4.62
C TYR A 81 -3.20 19.41 3.90
N ARG A 82 -4.07 19.82 2.98
CA ARG A 82 -4.05 21.13 2.35
C ARG A 82 -4.49 22.09 3.46
N ALA A 83 -3.59 22.36 4.42
CA ALA A 83 -3.70 23.51 5.30
C ALA A 83 -3.72 24.72 4.37
N LYS A 84 -4.93 25.25 4.15
CA LYS A 84 -5.13 26.61 3.68
C LYS A 84 -4.72 27.56 4.78
#